data_AF-A0A2V6N1L5-F1
#
_entry.id   AF-A0A2V6N1L5-F1
#
_cell.length_a   1.000
_cell.length_b   1.000
_cell.length_c   1.000
_cell.angle_alpha   90.00
_cell.angle_beta   90.00
_cell.angle_gamma   90.00
#
_symmetry.space_group_name_H-M   'P 1'
#
loop_
_entity.id
_entity.type
_entity.pdbx_description
1 polymer ?
#
loop_
_entity_poly.entity_id
_entity_poly.type
_entity_poly.pdbx_seq_one_letter_code
_entity_poly.pdbx_strand_id
1 'polypeptide(L)'
;MESELATGRVRPTGGPDGHLTQEILAILHKWGIHTLGQLAALDKEELRARLGVEAVRLWERANGTATRLLKFVQPPEAFEESFEFDHEIETTEPLLFMLRRFLEQLALRLSGIYLVAKELTLVISFSNPRQDEPAVVATATRTGKETYKRVFKIPQPTNDVDLLFRMLQTHLENFKSEHPIVAVALSAQPIRSASQQFGLFETALRNPQQLYETLARLSALLGSDRVGIPIKEETHRPDAFRMEPFSWTQNDEVRMSNDERNSRTAQRPPLQISRPALRRFRPPANTSVFVAEARYLESDKIRGQIVDQSGPFLFSGNWWDEKSWVRAEWDIQLENGDLIRAHETEGIWKVDGIYD
;
A
#
# COMPACT_ATOMS: atom_id res chain seq x y z
N MET A 1 12.87 -20.29 64.25
CA MET A 1 12.67 -20.47 62.80
C MET A 1 13.86 -19.82 62.09
N GLU A 2 15.04 -20.38 62.34
CA GLU A 2 16.32 -19.95 61.78
C GLU A 2 16.95 -21.26 61.28
N SER A 3 17.00 -21.50 59.96
CA SER A 3 17.92 -22.47 59.32
C SER A 3 17.64 -22.71 57.82
N GLU A 4 17.20 -21.70 57.04
CA GLU A 4 16.91 -21.93 55.61
C GLU A 4 17.46 -20.89 54.62
N LEU A 5 18.59 -20.24 54.97
CA LEU A 5 19.25 -19.27 54.06
C LEU A 5 20.66 -19.66 53.61
N ALA A 6 21.18 -20.84 53.96
CA ALA A 6 22.61 -21.14 53.79
C ALA A 6 23.02 -21.88 52.49
N THR A 7 22.09 -22.25 51.59
CA THR A 7 22.44 -23.11 50.44
C THR A 7 21.89 -22.63 49.10
N GLY A 8 22.04 -21.34 48.80
CA GLY A 8 21.77 -20.80 47.47
C GLY A 8 22.94 -21.04 46.50
N ARG A 9 22.95 -22.18 45.81
CA ARG A 9 23.88 -22.38 44.67
C ARG A 9 23.56 -21.34 43.58
N VAL A 10 24.56 -20.56 43.19
CA VAL A 10 24.46 -19.57 42.11
C VAL A 10 24.27 -20.30 40.77
N ARG A 11 23.05 -20.32 40.23
CA ARG A 11 22.79 -20.78 38.86
C ARG A 11 22.95 -19.62 37.86
N PRO A 12 23.67 -19.81 36.74
CA PRO A 12 23.79 -18.78 35.71
C PRO A 12 22.46 -18.61 34.96
N THR A 13 22.09 -17.35 34.72
CA THR A 13 20.91 -16.98 33.93
C THR A 13 21.34 -16.78 32.47
N GLY A 14 20.76 -17.55 31.54
CA GLY A 14 21.14 -17.57 30.14
C GLY A 14 20.75 -16.29 29.40
N GLY A 15 21.73 -15.45 29.12
CA GLY A 15 21.70 -14.29 28.23
C GLY A 15 23.12 -14.00 27.74
N PRO A 16 23.35 -13.04 26.82
CA PRO A 16 24.69 -12.67 26.35
C PRO A 16 25.64 -12.24 27.49
N ASP A 17 25.09 -11.79 28.62
CA ASP A 17 25.83 -11.47 29.86
C ASP A 17 26.29 -12.73 30.65
N GLY A 18 25.81 -13.92 30.26
CA GLY A 18 26.03 -15.18 30.98
C GLY A 18 27.48 -15.67 30.92
N HIS A 19 28.19 -15.43 29.81
CA HIS A 19 29.58 -15.86 29.65
C HIS A 19 30.54 -15.08 30.57
N LEU A 20 30.37 -13.75 30.61
CA LEU A 20 31.11 -12.84 31.52
C LEU A 20 30.82 -13.16 32.99
N THR A 21 29.57 -13.49 33.31
CA THR A 21 29.18 -13.90 34.66
C THR A 21 29.91 -15.18 35.11
N GLN A 22 30.13 -16.11 34.19
CA GLN A 22 30.78 -17.39 34.48
C GLN A 22 32.29 -17.24 34.70
N GLU A 23 32.95 -16.35 33.97
CA GLU A 23 34.36 -16.00 34.18
C GLU A 23 34.58 -15.30 35.54
N ILE A 24 33.71 -14.36 35.90
CA ILE A 24 33.77 -13.67 37.21
C ILE A 24 33.60 -14.67 38.35
N LEU A 25 32.66 -15.61 38.24
CA LEU A 25 32.48 -16.66 39.26
C LEU A 25 33.69 -17.58 39.37
N ALA A 26 34.37 -17.90 38.26
CA ALA A 26 35.60 -18.68 38.29
C ALA A 26 36.75 -17.94 38.99
N ILE A 27 36.85 -16.62 38.82
CA ILE A 27 37.85 -15.80 39.51
C ILE A 27 37.53 -15.70 41.00
N LEU A 28 36.27 -15.46 41.38
CA LEU A 28 35.83 -15.43 42.78
C LEU A 28 36.10 -16.77 43.49
N HIS A 29 35.87 -17.89 42.80
CA HIS A 29 36.17 -19.22 43.33
C HIS A 29 37.68 -19.43 43.56
N LYS A 30 38.55 -18.87 42.71
CA LYS A 30 40.00 -18.88 42.92
C LYS A 30 40.44 -18.00 44.08
N TRP A 31 39.65 -16.99 44.44
CA TRP A 31 39.88 -16.13 45.61
C TRP A 31 39.29 -16.68 46.91
N GLY A 32 38.74 -17.91 46.89
CA GLY A 32 38.16 -18.56 48.06
C GLY A 32 36.74 -18.09 48.40
N ILE A 33 36.08 -17.37 47.49
CA ILE A 33 34.71 -16.88 47.67
C ILE A 33 33.76 -17.89 47.02
N HIS A 34 33.07 -18.65 47.86
CA HIS A 34 32.18 -19.75 47.46
C HIS A 34 30.72 -19.49 47.82
N THR A 35 30.42 -18.50 48.65
CA THR A 35 29.05 -18.19 49.11
C THR A 35 28.64 -16.75 48.81
N LEU A 36 27.33 -16.53 48.68
CA LEU A 36 26.76 -15.19 48.51
C LEU A 36 27.06 -14.27 49.70
N GLY A 37 27.10 -14.82 50.92
CA GLY A 37 27.47 -14.06 52.12
C GLY A 37 28.93 -13.59 52.10
N GLN A 38 29.86 -14.42 51.60
CA GLN A 38 31.25 -14.02 51.42
C GLN A 38 31.40 -12.93 50.35
N LEU A 39 30.64 -13.02 49.26
CA LEU A 39 30.62 -11.97 48.22
C LEU A 39 30.03 -10.65 48.76
N ALA A 40 28.97 -10.73 49.57
CA ALA A 40 28.30 -9.56 50.17
C ALA A 40 29.18 -8.83 51.19
N ALA A 41 30.10 -9.55 51.85
CA ALA A 41 31.04 -9.00 52.84
C ALA A 41 32.22 -8.23 52.22
N LEU A 42 32.42 -8.31 50.90
CA LEU A 42 33.49 -7.58 50.21
C LEU A 42 33.15 -6.11 50.03
N ASP A 43 34.19 -5.27 50.00
CA ASP A 43 34.06 -3.86 49.67
C ASP A 43 33.65 -3.66 48.20
N LYS A 44 32.67 -2.77 47.98
CA LYS A 44 32.08 -2.51 46.66
C LYS A 44 33.07 -1.83 45.71
N GLU A 45 33.93 -0.95 46.22
CA GLU A 45 34.90 -0.20 45.41
C GLU A 45 36.06 -1.09 44.99
N GLU A 46 36.56 -1.93 45.90
CA GLU A 46 37.61 -2.90 45.58
C GLU A 46 37.14 -3.94 44.55
N LEU A 47 35.91 -4.42 44.69
CA LEU A 47 35.30 -5.35 43.74
C LEU A 47 35.15 -4.72 42.35
N ARG A 48 34.69 -3.46 42.29
CA ARG A 48 34.58 -2.69 41.06
C ARG A 48 35.93 -2.49 40.38
N ALA A 49 36.96 -2.14 41.15
CA ALA A 49 38.31 -1.87 40.63
C ALA A 49 38.95 -3.12 40.00
N ARG A 50 38.67 -4.31 40.53
CA ARG A 50 39.30 -5.56 40.08
C ARG A 50 38.51 -6.33 39.01
N LEU A 51 37.18 -6.31 39.08
CA LEU A 51 36.31 -7.17 38.26
C LEU A 51 35.27 -6.37 37.45
N GLY A 52 35.28 -5.03 37.57
CA GLY A 52 34.43 -4.15 36.79
C GLY A 52 32.97 -4.12 37.23
N VAL A 53 32.12 -3.59 36.35
CA VAL A 53 30.73 -3.23 36.65
C VAL A 53 29.83 -4.47 36.82
N GLU A 54 30.10 -5.56 36.11
CA GLU A 54 29.30 -6.79 36.22
C GLU A 54 29.47 -7.47 37.59
N ALA A 55 30.66 -7.40 38.21
CA ALA A 55 30.87 -7.90 39.57
C ALA A 55 30.09 -7.06 40.60
N VAL A 56 29.99 -5.75 40.38
CA VAL A 56 29.16 -4.87 41.20
C VAL A 56 27.68 -5.24 41.08
N ARG A 57 27.19 -5.57 39.87
CA ARG A 57 25.80 -6.06 39.70
C ARG A 57 25.56 -7.37 40.43
N LEU A 58 26.53 -8.28 40.48
CA LEU A 58 26.44 -9.51 41.27
C LEU A 58 26.41 -9.22 42.77
N TRP A 59 27.23 -8.28 43.24
CA TRP A 59 27.24 -7.82 44.63
C TRP A 59 25.92 -7.14 45.02
N GLU A 60 25.35 -6.30 44.15
CA GLU A 60 24.05 -5.66 44.37
C GLU A 60 22.90 -6.68 44.41
N ARG A 61 22.99 -7.74 43.58
CA ARG A 61 22.07 -8.88 43.65
C ARG A 61 22.23 -9.67 44.96
N ALA A 62 23.47 -9.89 45.42
CA ALA A 62 23.74 -10.59 46.67
C ALA A 62 23.27 -9.81 47.91
N ASN A 63 23.35 -8.48 47.87
CA ASN A 63 22.88 -7.58 48.93
C ASN A 63 21.41 -7.13 48.78
N GLY A 64 20.66 -7.68 47.82
CA GLY A 64 19.24 -7.34 47.63
C GLY A 64 18.98 -5.89 47.21
N THR A 65 19.99 -5.15 46.78
CA THR A 65 19.87 -3.76 46.31
C THR A 65 19.65 -3.66 44.81
N ALA A 66 19.73 -4.79 44.09
CA ALA A 66 19.45 -4.84 42.66
C ALA A 66 17.96 -4.63 42.36
N THR A 67 17.63 -3.50 41.72
CA THR A 67 16.29 -3.26 41.18
C THR A 67 16.17 -3.90 39.80
N ARG A 68 15.42 -5.00 39.70
CA ARG A 68 15.04 -5.59 38.40
C ARG A 68 13.67 -5.06 38.00
N LEU A 69 13.63 -4.13 37.07
CA LEU A 69 12.38 -3.72 36.44
C LEU A 69 11.71 -4.93 35.78
N LEU A 70 10.42 -5.13 36.06
CA LEU A 70 9.62 -6.11 35.35
C LEU A 70 9.48 -5.67 33.90
N LYS A 71 10.11 -6.41 32.99
CA LYS A 71 9.87 -6.25 31.56
C LYS A 71 8.60 -7.03 31.23
N PHE A 72 7.54 -6.33 30.88
CA PHE A 72 6.35 -6.97 30.32
C PHE A 72 6.75 -7.66 29.02
N VAL A 73 6.79 -8.99 29.03
CA VAL A 73 6.90 -9.76 27.80
C VAL A 73 5.51 -9.80 27.21
N GLN A 74 5.29 -9.07 26.12
CA GLN A 74 4.12 -9.27 25.27
C GLN A 74 4.42 -10.49 24.40
N PRO A 75 3.74 -11.65 24.60
CA PRO A 75 3.89 -12.77 23.69
C PRO A 75 3.51 -12.31 22.26
N PRO A 76 4.21 -12.78 21.22
CA PRO A 76 3.85 -12.47 19.85
C PRO A 76 2.38 -12.82 19.61
N GLU A 77 1.63 -11.89 19.04
CA GLU A 77 0.21 -12.12 18.75
C GLU A 77 0.10 -13.20 17.67
N ALA A 78 -0.34 -14.39 18.05
CA ALA A 78 -0.57 -15.49 17.13
C ALA A 78 -2.00 -15.40 16.57
N PHE A 79 -2.11 -15.32 15.25
CA PHE A 79 -3.38 -15.35 14.52
C PHE A 79 -3.70 -16.79 14.15
N GLU A 80 -4.13 -17.56 15.15
CA GLU A 80 -4.47 -18.97 15.00
C GLU A 80 -5.83 -19.23 15.67
N GLU A 81 -6.66 -20.01 14.99
CA GLU A 81 -7.92 -20.51 15.50
C GLU A 81 -7.97 -22.03 15.28
N SER A 82 -8.42 -22.77 16.29
CA SER A 82 -8.49 -24.23 16.25
C SER A 82 -9.76 -24.74 16.91
N PHE A 83 -10.25 -25.89 16.45
CA PHE A 83 -11.42 -26.55 17.01
C PHE A 83 -11.25 -28.07 16.94
N GLU A 84 -11.50 -28.73 18.05
CA GLU A 84 -11.61 -30.19 18.14
C GLU A 84 -13.10 -30.54 18.13
N PHE A 85 -13.49 -31.48 17.26
CA PHE A 85 -14.87 -31.92 17.15
C PHE A 85 -15.19 -32.95 18.23
N ASP A 86 -16.38 -32.84 18.83
CA ASP A 86 -16.86 -33.81 19.83
C ASP A 86 -17.08 -35.21 19.22
N HIS A 87 -17.40 -35.25 17.94
CA HIS A 87 -17.58 -36.46 17.15
C HIS A 87 -16.74 -36.39 15.89
N GLU A 88 -16.27 -37.56 15.45
CA GLU A 88 -15.54 -37.70 14.20
C GLU A 88 -16.41 -37.28 13.02
N ILE A 89 -15.88 -36.41 12.15
CA ILE A 89 -16.60 -35.94 10.96
C ILE A 89 -16.07 -36.63 9.71
N GLU A 90 -16.99 -37.10 8.88
CA GLU A 90 -16.71 -37.78 7.61
C GLU A 90 -16.98 -36.89 6.39
N THR A 91 -17.59 -35.72 6.60
CA THR A 91 -18.00 -34.81 5.53
C THR A 91 -17.30 -33.45 5.61
N THR A 92 -17.26 -32.74 4.49
CA THR A 92 -16.53 -31.46 4.34
C THR A 92 -17.35 -30.25 4.81
N GLU A 93 -18.68 -30.35 4.89
CA GLU A 93 -19.55 -29.23 5.26
C GLU A 93 -19.29 -28.69 6.68
N PRO A 94 -19.15 -29.53 7.73
CA PRO A 94 -18.81 -29.05 9.07
C PRO A 94 -17.43 -28.36 9.10
N LEU A 95 -16.48 -28.86 8.31
CA LEU A 95 -15.16 -28.26 8.16
C LEU A 95 -15.26 -26.85 7.55
N LEU A 96 -16.00 -26.70 6.45
CA LEU A 96 -16.21 -25.41 5.79
C LEU A 96 -16.90 -24.41 6.71
N PHE A 97 -17.92 -24.85 7.46
CA PHE A 97 -18.59 -24.00 8.44
C PHE A 97 -17.59 -23.44 9.48
N MET A 98 -16.75 -24.31 10.03
CA MET A 98 -15.73 -23.92 11.01
C MET A 98 -14.67 -23.00 10.40
N LEU A 99 -14.23 -23.27 9.16
CA LEU A 99 -13.26 -22.43 8.46
C LEU A 99 -13.80 -21.03 8.17
N ARG A 100 -15.09 -20.90 7.81
CA ARG A 100 -15.72 -19.58 7.62
C ARG A 100 -15.70 -18.79 8.93
N ARG A 101 -16.06 -19.42 10.05
CA ARG A 101 -16.01 -18.80 11.38
C ARG A 101 -14.59 -18.36 11.76
N PHE A 102 -13.59 -19.21 11.51
CA PHE A 102 -12.19 -18.86 11.78
C PHE A 102 -11.73 -17.67 10.93
N LEU A 103 -12.10 -17.64 9.64
CA LEU A 103 -11.77 -16.51 8.78
C LEU A 103 -12.42 -15.21 9.26
N GLU A 104 -13.67 -15.23 9.70
CA GLU A 104 -14.35 -14.05 10.27
C GLU A 104 -13.63 -13.55 11.53
N GLN A 105 -13.25 -14.45 12.44
CA GLN A 105 -12.51 -14.10 13.67
C GLN A 105 -11.11 -13.56 13.37
N LEU A 106 -10.36 -14.24 12.49
CA LEU A 106 -9.02 -13.82 12.07
C LEU A 106 -9.07 -12.48 11.35
N ALA A 107 -10.01 -12.27 10.44
CA ALA A 107 -10.18 -11.01 9.72
C ALA A 107 -10.49 -9.85 10.68
N LEU A 108 -11.34 -10.05 11.69
CA LEU A 108 -11.63 -9.05 12.72
C LEU A 108 -10.37 -8.70 13.54
N ARG A 109 -9.64 -9.72 14.03
CA ARG A 109 -8.42 -9.52 14.84
C ARG A 109 -7.33 -8.83 14.03
N LEU A 110 -7.07 -9.28 12.81
CA LEU A 110 -6.08 -8.68 11.90
C LEU A 110 -6.44 -7.23 11.56
N SER A 111 -7.71 -6.95 11.27
CA SER A 111 -8.17 -5.60 10.95
C SER A 111 -8.11 -4.66 12.15
N GLY A 112 -8.34 -5.17 13.37
CA GLY A 112 -8.23 -4.39 14.61
C GLY A 112 -6.83 -3.81 14.88
N ILE A 113 -5.79 -4.39 14.26
CA ILE A 113 -4.41 -3.92 14.34
C ILE A 113 -3.83 -3.51 12.98
N TYR A 114 -4.69 -3.25 11.99
CA TYR A 114 -4.32 -2.78 10.64
C TYR A 114 -3.39 -3.71 9.85
N LEU A 115 -3.50 -5.03 10.06
CA LEU A 115 -2.78 -6.05 9.29
C LEU A 115 -3.72 -6.80 8.35
N VAL A 116 -3.16 -7.43 7.33
CA VAL A 116 -3.86 -8.31 6.38
C VAL A 116 -3.20 -9.68 6.29
N ALA A 117 -3.96 -10.71 5.93
CA ALA A 117 -3.41 -12.06 5.75
C ALA A 117 -2.58 -12.14 4.46
N LYS A 118 -1.33 -12.59 4.57
CA LYS A 118 -0.45 -12.90 3.43
C LYS A 118 -0.48 -14.38 3.07
N GLU A 119 -0.46 -15.23 4.09
CA GLU A 119 -0.50 -16.68 3.94
C GLU A 119 -1.48 -17.27 4.95
N LEU A 120 -2.17 -18.34 4.58
CA LEU A 120 -3.01 -19.13 5.46
C LEU A 120 -2.45 -20.55 5.56
N THR A 121 -2.35 -21.09 6.77
CA THR A 121 -1.96 -22.48 7.00
C THR A 121 -3.14 -23.24 7.57
N LEU A 122 -3.64 -24.20 6.81
CA LEU A 122 -4.68 -25.14 7.21
C LEU A 122 -4.03 -26.41 7.76
N VAL A 123 -4.46 -26.84 8.93
CA VAL A 123 -4.09 -28.12 9.53
C VAL A 123 -5.36 -28.90 9.87
N ILE A 124 -5.44 -30.15 9.41
CA ILE A 124 -6.54 -31.07 9.72
C ILE A 124 -5.93 -32.28 10.40
N SER A 125 -6.51 -32.73 11.51
CA SER A 125 -6.06 -33.92 12.25
C SER A 125 -7.08 -35.03 12.16
N PHE A 126 -6.62 -36.27 12.01
CA PHE A 126 -7.48 -37.44 11.84
C PHE A 126 -7.44 -38.40 13.04
N SER A 127 -8.47 -39.24 13.19
CA SER A 127 -8.46 -40.39 14.11
C SER A 127 -7.56 -41.48 13.54
N ASN A 128 -6.58 -41.95 14.31
CA ASN A 128 -5.67 -43.03 13.88
C ASN A 128 -6.05 -44.35 14.56
N PRO A 129 -6.51 -45.37 13.83
CA PRO A 129 -6.67 -46.71 14.37
C PRO A 129 -5.42 -47.55 14.12
N ARG A 130 -4.31 -47.31 14.85
CA ARG A 130 -3.20 -48.27 14.93
C ARG A 130 -3.28 -49.05 16.24
N GLN A 131 -4.01 -50.16 16.23
CA GLN A 131 -3.82 -51.29 17.13
C GLN A 131 -3.27 -52.45 16.29
N ASP A 132 -2.00 -52.80 16.53
CA ASP A 132 -1.40 -54.16 16.45
C ASP A 132 0.11 -54.05 16.20
N GLU A 133 0.86 -53.70 17.23
CA GLU A 133 2.27 -54.09 17.42
C GLU A 133 2.56 -54.00 18.94
N PRO A 134 3.03 -55.07 19.60
CA PRO A 134 3.18 -55.10 21.05
C PRO A 134 4.36 -54.24 21.51
N ALA A 135 4.15 -53.59 22.65
CA ALA A 135 5.05 -52.67 23.31
C ALA A 135 6.43 -53.28 23.61
N VAL A 136 7.48 -52.79 22.95
CA VAL A 136 8.86 -52.90 23.42
C VAL A 136 9.60 -51.56 23.24
N VAL A 137 9.67 -50.81 24.35
CA VAL A 137 10.74 -49.89 24.76
C VAL A 137 10.83 -48.50 24.09
N ALA A 138 10.26 -47.53 24.84
CA ALA A 138 10.81 -46.22 25.21
C ALA A 138 11.25 -45.21 24.13
N THR A 139 10.44 -44.17 23.91
CA THR A 139 10.64 -42.82 24.51
C THR A 139 9.47 -41.91 24.15
N ALA A 140 9.12 -41.03 25.07
CA ALA A 140 7.93 -40.19 25.02
C ALA A 140 7.89 -39.24 23.81
N THR A 141 7.06 -39.58 22.81
CA THR A 141 6.43 -38.60 21.89
C THR A 141 4.97 -38.98 21.74
N ARG A 142 4.13 -38.52 22.67
CA ARG A 142 2.68 -38.75 22.66
C ARG A 142 2.03 -37.80 21.65
N THR A 143 2.08 -38.13 20.36
CA THR A 143 1.21 -37.54 19.32
C THR A 143 1.30 -38.36 18.04
N GLY A 144 0.71 -39.55 18.04
CA GLY A 144 0.48 -40.35 16.82
C GLY A 144 -0.76 -39.90 16.03
N LYS A 145 -1.03 -38.58 15.94
CA LYS A 145 -2.11 -38.03 15.11
C LYS A 145 -1.56 -37.82 13.69
N GLU A 146 -2.11 -38.51 12.71
CA GLU A 146 -1.84 -38.15 11.30
C GLU A 146 -2.45 -36.77 11.05
N THR A 147 -1.68 -35.88 10.45
CA THR A 147 -2.08 -34.49 10.21
C THR A 147 -1.87 -34.12 8.75
N TYR A 148 -2.89 -33.52 8.15
CA TYR A 148 -2.81 -32.88 6.85
C TYR A 148 -2.49 -31.41 7.04
N LYS A 149 -1.43 -30.91 6.40
CA LYS A 149 -1.02 -29.50 6.45
C LYS A 149 -0.92 -28.90 5.05
N ARG A 150 -1.58 -27.77 4.82
CA ARG A 150 -1.52 -27.02 3.57
C ARG A 150 -1.30 -25.54 3.82
N VAL A 151 -0.37 -24.95 3.07
CA VAL A 151 -0.09 -23.51 3.08
C VAL A 151 -0.64 -22.88 1.79
N PHE A 152 -1.40 -21.82 1.95
CA PHE A 152 -1.97 -21.02 0.87
C PHE A 152 -1.28 -19.66 0.85
N LYS A 153 -0.62 -19.33 -0.26
CA LYS A 153 -0.07 -17.98 -0.48
C LYS A 153 -1.13 -17.14 -1.14
N ILE A 154 -1.50 -16.03 -0.52
CA ILE A 154 -2.52 -15.12 -1.04
C ILE A 154 -1.82 -14.17 -2.02
N PRO A 155 -2.17 -14.17 -3.32
CA PRO A 155 -1.47 -13.35 -4.33
C PRO A 155 -1.47 -11.86 -3.99
N GLN A 156 -2.61 -11.38 -3.46
CA GLN A 156 -2.76 -10.03 -2.94
C GLN A 156 -3.23 -10.11 -1.48
N PRO A 157 -2.40 -9.72 -0.49
CA PRO A 157 -2.75 -9.81 0.92
C PRO A 157 -4.07 -9.11 1.23
N THR A 158 -5.00 -9.83 1.86
CA THR A 158 -6.38 -9.35 2.08
C THR A 158 -6.97 -9.96 3.34
N ASN A 159 -8.01 -9.31 3.87
CA ASN A 159 -8.89 -9.85 4.92
C ASN A 159 -10.32 -10.08 4.40
N ASP A 160 -10.53 -10.06 3.08
CA ASP A 160 -11.82 -10.38 2.47
C ASP A 160 -12.19 -11.84 2.75
N VAL A 161 -13.13 -12.05 3.66
CA VAL A 161 -13.57 -13.36 4.13
C VAL A 161 -14.11 -14.20 2.97
N ASP A 162 -14.88 -13.61 2.06
CA ASP A 162 -15.52 -14.37 0.98
C ASP A 162 -14.48 -14.86 -0.03
N LEU A 163 -13.47 -14.03 -0.33
CA LEU A 163 -12.35 -14.41 -1.19
C LEU A 163 -11.51 -15.53 -0.56
N LEU A 164 -11.12 -15.38 0.71
CA LEU A 164 -10.31 -16.37 1.42
C LEU A 164 -11.07 -17.69 1.61
N PHE A 165 -12.37 -17.60 1.91
CA PHE A 165 -13.24 -18.77 2.05
C PHE A 165 -13.39 -19.52 0.74
N ARG A 166 -13.63 -18.83 -0.38
CA ARG A 166 -13.71 -19.44 -1.71
C ARG A 166 -12.42 -20.20 -2.05
N MET A 167 -11.26 -19.65 -1.73
CA MET A 167 -9.96 -20.32 -1.92
C MET A 167 -9.87 -21.63 -1.12
N LEU A 168 -10.28 -21.63 0.15
CA LEU A 168 -10.29 -22.85 0.98
C LEU A 168 -11.32 -23.86 0.46
N GLN A 169 -12.50 -23.40 0.08
CA GLN A 169 -13.57 -24.23 -0.47
C GLN A 169 -13.10 -24.95 -1.75
N THR A 170 -12.57 -24.22 -2.73
CA THR A 170 -12.04 -24.82 -3.98
C THR A 170 -10.95 -25.85 -3.72
N HIS A 171 -10.11 -25.65 -2.71
CA HIS A 171 -9.10 -26.63 -2.33
C HIS A 171 -9.72 -27.89 -1.70
N LEU A 172 -10.76 -27.73 -0.88
CA LEU A 172 -11.43 -28.81 -0.18
C LEU A 172 -12.43 -29.59 -1.04
N GLU A 173 -12.86 -29.07 -2.20
CA GLU A 173 -13.75 -29.78 -3.14
C GLU A 173 -13.18 -31.13 -3.59
N ASN A 174 -11.85 -31.21 -3.78
CA ASN A 174 -11.16 -32.44 -4.20
C ASN A 174 -10.45 -33.17 -3.06
N PHE A 175 -10.64 -32.71 -1.82
CA PHE A 175 -9.99 -33.29 -0.66
C PHE A 175 -10.68 -34.60 -0.27
N LYS A 176 -9.88 -35.66 -0.15
CA LYS A 176 -10.32 -36.98 0.34
C LYS A 176 -9.41 -37.41 1.47
N SER A 177 -9.99 -38.04 2.48
CA SER A 177 -9.28 -38.64 3.60
C SER A 177 -9.70 -40.08 3.76
N GLU A 178 -8.76 -40.94 4.16
CA GLU A 178 -9.02 -42.34 4.52
C GLU A 178 -9.50 -42.47 5.98
N HIS A 179 -9.32 -41.40 6.76
CA HIS A 179 -9.62 -41.37 8.19
C HIS A 179 -10.56 -40.20 8.54
N PRO A 180 -11.50 -40.40 9.47
CA PRO A 180 -12.36 -39.33 9.95
C PRO A 180 -11.57 -38.18 10.57
N ILE A 181 -12.09 -36.96 10.44
CA ILE A 181 -11.46 -35.75 10.95
C ILE A 181 -11.88 -35.55 12.41
N VAL A 182 -10.91 -35.23 13.26
CA VAL A 182 -11.09 -34.99 14.70
C VAL A 182 -10.86 -33.53 15.07
N ALA A 183 -10.02 -32.81 14.33
CA ALA A 183 -9.73 -31.41 14.60
C ALA A 183 -9.34 -30.63 13.34
N VAL A 184 -9.57 -29.33 13.37
CA VAL A 184 -9.14 -28.37 12.35
C VAL A 184 -8.50 -27.15 13.02
N ALA A 185 -7.41 -26.67 12.44
CA ALA A 185 -6.78 -25.40 12.81
C ALA A 185 -6.46 -24.58 11.57
N LEU A 186 -6.60 -23.27 11.69
CA LEU A 186 -6.28 -22.29 10.66
C LEU A 186 -5.43 -21.19 11.28
N SER A 187 -4.26 -20.96 10.73
CA SER A 187 -3.41 -19.83 11.12
C SER A 187 -3.15 -18.88 9.95
N ALA A 188 -3.10 -17.59 10.26
CA ALA A 188 -2.81 -16.53 9.32
C ALA A 188 -1.41 -15.95 9.59
N GLN A 189 -0.60 -15.82 8.54
CA GLN A 189 0.61 -15.04 8.60
C GLN A 189 0.27 -13.58 8.26
N PRO A 190 0.36 -12.65 9.22
CA PRO A 190 0.01 -11.27 8.98
C PRO A 190 1.11 -10.54 8.21
N ILE A 191 0.71 -9.56 7.41
CA ILE A 191 1.57 -8.53 6.85
C ILE A 191 0.86 -7.18 6.99
N ARG A 192 1.62 -6.08 7.04
CA ARG A 192 1.01 -4.75 6.90
C ARG A 192 0.32 -4.67 5.55
N SER A 193 -0.90 -4.12 5.54
CA SER A 193 -1.52 -3.78 4.27
C SER A 193 -0.57 -2.84 3.52
N ALA A 194 -0.40 -3.05 2.22
CA ALA A 194 0.25 -2.08 1.36
C ALA A 194 -0.71 -0.89 1.22
N SER A 195 -0.84 -0.11 2.30
CA SER A 195 -1.42 1.21 2.26
C SER A 195 -0.34 2.11 1.68
N GLN A 196 -0.55 2.58 0.45
CA GLN A 196 0.20 3.73 -0.03
C GLN A 196 -0.16 4.88 0.91
N GLN A 197 0.81 5.34 1.70
CA GLN A 197 0.66 6.56 2.48
C GLN A 197 0.71 7.72 1.49
N PHE A 198 -0.46 8.22 1.11
CA PHE A 198 -0.58 9.39 0.26
C PHE A 198 -0.15 10.63 1.06
N GLY A 199 0.63 11.50 0.44
CA GLY A 199 0.94 12.82 0.96
C GLY A 199 -0.33 13.65 1.21
N LEU A 200 -0.26 14.64 2.10
CA LEU A 200 -1.39 15.47 2.54
C LEU A 200 -2.11 16.21 1.38
N PHE A 201 -1.48 16.30 0.21
CA PHE A 201 -1.95 16.98 -0.99
C PHE A 201 -2.13 16.05 -2.19
N GLU A 202 -2.03 14.73 -1.99
CA GLU A 202 -2.19 13.74 -3.05
C GLU A 202 -3.62 13.23 -3.12
N THR A 203 -4.18 13.21 -4.33
CA THR A 203 -5.47 12.58 -4.57
C THR A 203 -5.28 11.08 -4.66
N ALA A 204 -5.46 10.41 -3.53
CA ALA A 204 -5.42 8.95 -3.43
C ALA A 204 -6.47 8.28 -4.33
N LEU A 205 -6.06 7.31 -5.14
CA LEU A 205 -7.01 6.39 -5.76
C LEU A 205 -7.53 5.41 -4.72
N ARG A 206 -8.78 5.60 -4.28
CA ARG A 206 -9.44 4.73 -3.30
C ARG A 206 -9.54 3.27 -3.75
N ASN A 207 -9.75 3.03 -5.05
CA ASN A 207 -9.83 1.69 -5.63
C ASN A 207 -9.25 1.70 -7.06
N PRO A 208 -7.98 1.29 -7.23
CA PRO A 208 -7.35 1.22 -8.55
C PRO A 208 -8.08 0.28 -9.51
N GLN A 209 -8.62 -0.84 -9.03
CA GLN A 209 -9.24 -1.86 -9.87
C GLN A 209 -10.55 -1.35 -10.52
N GLN A 210 -11.39 -0.66 -9.74
CA GLN A 210 -12.62 -0.05 -10.24
C GLN A 210 -12.33 1.05 -11.28
N LEU A 211 -11.23 1.80 -11.12
CA LEU A 211 -10.81 2.80 -12.10
C LEU A 211 -10.46 2.13 -13.44
N TYR A 212 -9.59 1.12 -13.43
CA TYR A 212 -9.19 0.43 -14.65
C TYR A 212 -10.36 -0.25 -15.36
N GLU A 213 -11.32 -0.80 -14.60
CA GLU A 213 -12.56 -1.34 -15.17
C GLU A 213 -13.39 -0.25 -15.86
N THR A 214 -13.52 0.91 -15.22
CA THR A 214 -14.25 2.06 -15.79
C THR A 214 -13.57 2.58 -17.05
N LEU A 215 -12.24 2.71 -17.03
CA LEU A 215 -11.44 3.11 -18.20
C LEU A 215 -11.59 2.13 -19.36
N ALA A 216 -11.61 0.83 -19.09
CA ALA A 216 -11.84 -0.18 -20.11
C ALA A 216 -13.23 -0.04 -20.76
N ARG A 217 -14.28 0.17 -19.94
CA ARG A 217 -15.65 0.42 -20.45
C ARG A 217 -15.73 1.70 -21.28
N LEU A 218 -15.12 2.80 -20.81
CA LEU A 218 -15.08 4.05 -21.56
C LEU A 218 -14.32 3.89 -22.88
N SER A 219 -13.20 3.17 -22.87
CA SER A 219 -12.41 2.90 -24.08
C SER A 219 -13.17 2.02 -25.07
N ALA A 220 -14.01 1.09 -24.60
CA ALA A 220 -14.88 0.29 -25.47
C ALA A 220 -16.00 1.14 -26.11
N LEU A 221 -16.54 2.12 -25.39
CA LEU A 221 -17.63 2.99 -25.88
C LEU A 221 -17.13 4.12 -26.79
N LEU A 222 -16.02 4.76 -26.41
CA LEU A 222 -15.48 5.94 -27.08
C LEU A 222 -14.28 5.61 -27.97
N GLY A 223 -13.70 4.41 -27.91
CA GLY A 223 -12.45 4.07 -28.61
C GLY A 223 -11.21 4.51 -27.83
N SER A 224 -10.11 3.77 -28.04
CA SER A 224 -8.82 3.97 -27.36
C SER A 224 -8.25 5.38 -27.52
N ASP A 225 -8.51 6.01 -28.66
CA ASP A 225 -7.87 7.28 -29.01
C ASP A 225 -8.62 8.49 -28.42
N ARG A 226 -9.75 8.26 -27.74
CA ARG A 226 -10.59 9.31 -27.12
C ARG A 226 -10.63 9.25 -25.59
N VAL A 227 -9.92 8.30 -24.98
CA VAL A 227 -9.90 8.08 -23.52
C VAL A 227 -8.45 7.99 -23.04
N GLY A 228 -8.03 8.93 -22.20
CA GLY A 228 -6.64 8.98 -21.76
C GLY A 228 -6.22 10.32 -21.18
N ILE A 229 -4.91 10.58 -21.21
CA ILE A 229 -4.30 11.84 -20.77
C ILE A 229 -3.98 12.68 -22.01
N PRO A 230 -4.53 13.90 -22.14
CA PRO A 230 -4.17 14.79 -23.23
C PRO A 230 -2.77 15.36 -23.00
N ILE A 231 -1.86 15.11 -23.94
CA ILE A 231 -0.51 15.64 -23.91
C ILE A 231 -0.37 16.67 -25.01
N LYS A 232 0.02 17.88 -24.60
CA LYS A 232 0.27 19.00 -25.51
C LYS A 232 1.43 18.64 -26.41
N GLU A 233 1.22 18.79 -27.72
CA GLU A 233 2.30 18.60 -28.67
C GLU A 233 3.19 19.86 -28.73
N GLU A 234 4.49 19.67 -28.89
CA GLU A 234 5.46 20.77 -29.05
C GLU A 234 5.47 21.33 -30.50
N THR A 235 4.32 21.29 -31.17
CA THR A 235 4.16 21.80 -32.54
C THR A 235 3.78 23.29 -32.55
N HIS A 236 3.51 23.86 -31.37
CA HIS A 236 2.94 25.20 -31.16
C HIS A 236 1.64 25.45 -31.92
N ARG A 237 1.05 24.41 -32.52
CA ARG A 237 -0.20 24.47 -33.25
C ARG A 237 -1.35 24.68 -32.25
N PRO A 238 -2.22 25.69 -32.46
CA PRO A 238 -3.41 25.84 -31.65
C PRO A 238 -4.21 24.54 -31.60
N ASP A 239 -4.62 24.13 -30.41
CA ASP A 239 -5.42 22.92 -30.13
C ASP A 239 -4.77 21.58 -30.50
N ALA A 240 -3.47 21.53 -30.79
CA ALA A 240 -2.78 20.27 -31.02
C ALA A 240 -2.44 19.56 -29.71
N PHE A 241 -3.01 18.37 -29.54
CA PHE A 241 -2.70 17.44 -28.46
C PHE A 241 -2.81 16.01 -28.98
N ARG A 242 -2.11 15.09 -28.34
CA ARG A 242 -2.31 13.65 -28.52
C ARG A 242 -2.90 13.05 -27.26
N MET A 243 -3.70 12.01 -27.43
CA MET A 243 -4.20 11.21 -26.32
C MET A 243 -3.20 10.08 -26.05
N GLU A 244 -2.71 9.99 -24.81
CA GLU A 244 -1.95 8.82 -24.36
C GLU A 244 -2.80 7.96 -23.42
N PRO A 245 -2.60 6.62 -23.41
CA PRO A 245 -3.28 5.73 -22.49
C PRO A 245 -3.12 6.22 -21.04
N PHE A 246 -4.22 6.27 -20.31
CA PHE A 246 -4.17 6.65 -18.91
C PHE A 246 -3.33 5.62 -18.13
N SER A 247 -2.27 6.10 -17.48
CA SER A 247 -1.48 5.31 -16.54
C SER A 247 -1.36 6.09 -15.25
N TRP A 248 -1.78 5.47 -14.15
CA TRP A 248 -1.56 6.04 -12.82
C TRP A 248 -0.10 5.77 -12.43
N THR A 249 0.79 6.67 -12.83
CA THR A 249 2.18 6.72 -12.34
C THR A 249 2.32 7.96 -11.49
N GLN A 250 2.44 7.76 -10.18
CA GLN A 250 2.76 8.82 -9.25
C GLN A 250 4.26 9.14 -9.38
N ASN A 251 4.63 9.88 -10.42
CA ASN A 251 5.97 10.44 -10.55
C ASN A 251 6.03 11.79 -9.81
N ASP A 252 6.23 11.73 -8.50
CA ASP A 252 6.46 12.93 -7.67
C ASP A 252 7.83 13.58 -7.93
N GLU A 253 8.74 12.93 -8.66
CA GLU A 253 10.08 13.48 -8.95
C GLU A 253 10.05 14.70 -9.90
N VAL A 254 9.01 14.85 -10.74
CA VAL A 254 8.97 15.94 -11.74
C VAL A 254 8.37 17.23 -11.18
N ARG A 255 7.64 17.18 -10.06
CA ARG A 255 7.01 18.38 -9.49
C ARG A 255 7.92 19.17 -8.55
N MET A 256 8.90 18.52 -7.89
CA MET A 256 9.74 19.19 -6.89
C MET A 256 10.96 19.93 -7.48
N SER A 257 11.38 19.65 -8.71
CA SER A 257 12.58 20.27 -9.30
C SER A 257 12.33 21.62 -9.98
N ASN A 258 11.08 21.95 -10.33
CA ASN A 258 10.73 23.22 -11.00
C ASN A 258 10.24 24.32 -10.05
N ASP A 259 9.79 23.98 -8.83
CA ASP A 259 9.22 24.96 -7.89
C ASP A 259 10.28 25.73 -7.08
N GLU A 260 11.47 25.17 -6.89
CA GLU A 260 12.54 25.85 -6.14
C GLU A 260 13.28 26.92 -6.96
N ARG A 261 13.18 26.90 -8.30
CA ARG A 261 13.84 27.92 -9.15
C ARG A 261 12.98 29.14 -9.47
N ASN A 262 11.65 29.06 -9.29
CA ASN A 262 10.74 30.15 -9.65
C ASN A 262 10.19 30.95 -8.44
N SER A 263 10.58 30.61 -7.22
CA SER A 263 10.04 31.24 -5.99
C SER A 263 10.67 32.61 -5.64
N ARG A 264 11.39 33.26 -6.57
CA ARG A 264 11.95 34.62 -6.37
C ARG A 264 11.52 35.68 -7.39
N THR A 265 10.66 35.37 -8.35
CA THR A 265 10.12 36.39 -9.28
C THR A 265 8.73 36.84 -8.87
N ALA A 266 8.71 37.95 -8.15
CA ALA A 266 7.65 38.95 -8.12
C ALA A 266 6.24 38.49 -7.70
N GLN A 267 5.96 38.67 -6.40
CA GLN A 267 4.64 39.10 -5.94
C GLN A 267 4.32 40.47 -6.59
N ARG A 268 3.91 40.47 -7.85
CA ARG A 268 3.09 41.55 -8.39
C ARG A 268 1.65 41.26 -7.96
N PRO A 269 0.90 42.22 -7.39
CA PRO A 269 -0.54 42.04 -7.24
C PRO A 269 -1.10 41.67 -8.61
N PRO A 270 -2.05 40.72 -8.70
CA PRO A 270 -2.68 40.42 -9.96
C PRO A 270 -3.31 41.71 -10.46
N LEU A 271 -2.75 42.30 -11.51
CA LEU A 271 -3.48 43.26 -12.32
C LEU A 271 -4.76 42.50 -12.71
N GLN A 272 -5.91 42.93 -12.19
CA GLN A 272 -7.22 42.51 -12.68
C GLN A 272 -7.35 43.04 -14.10
N ILE A 273 -6.64 42.41 -15.02
CA ILE A 273 -6.93 42.50 -16.43
C ILE A 273 -8.09 41.52 -16.60
N SER A 274 -9.32 42.03 -16.66
CA SER A 274 -10.46 41.27 -17.17
C SER A 274 -10.10 40.86 -18.58
N ARG A 275 -9.51 39.68 -18.72
CA ARG A 275 -9.19 39.10 -20.02
C ARG A 275 -10.48 38.46 -20.53
N PRO A 276 -10.94 38.78 -21.75
CA PRO A 276 -12.12 38.15 -22.31
C PRO A 276 -11.88 36.64 -22.40
N ALA A 277 -12.87 35.84 -21.99
CA ALA A 277 -12.75 34.39 -21.96
C ALA A 277 -13.30 33.81 -23.26
N LEU A 278 -12.49 33.06 -24.02
CA LEU A 278 -12.95 32.47 -25.27
C LEU A 278 -13.69 31.15 -25.01
N ARG A 279 -15.01 31.15 -25.17
CA ARG A 279 -15.82 29.93 -25.15
C ARG A 279 -15.70 29.20 -26.48
N ARG A 280 -14.89 28.13 -26.48
CA ARG A 280 -14.53 27.41 -27.71
C ARG A 280 -15.61 26.43 -28.18
N PHE A 281 -15.78 26.36 -29.49
CA PHE A 281 -16.54 25.32 -30.16
C PHE A 281 -15.67 24.10 -30.40
N ARG A 282 -16.16 22.93 -29.98
CA ARG A 282 -15.51 21.62 -30.20
C ARG A 282 -16.51 20.68 -30.88
N PRO A 283 -16.33 20.37 -32.19
CA PRO A 283 -15.33 20.93 -33.12
C PRO A 283 -15.59 22.41 -33.48
N PRO A 284 -14.59 23.13 -34.06
CA PRO A 284 -14.80 24.46 -34.64
C PRO A 284 -15.90 24.44 -35.71
N ALA A 285 -16.71 25.49 -35.79
CA ALA A 285 -17.83 25.53 -36.72
C ALA A 285 -17.38 25.97 -38.12
N ASN A 286 -17.70 25.21 -39.16
CA ASN A 286 -17.43 25.62 -40.53
C ASN A 286 -18.17 26.92 -40.82
N THR A 287 -17.51 27.81 -41.54
CA THR A 287 -18.02 29.16 -41.76
C THR A 287 -17.67 29.61 -43.16
N SER A 288 -18.60 30.31 -43.80
CA SER A 288 -18.35 31.02 -45.05
C SER A 288 -18.24 32.50 -44.74
N VAL A 289 -17.12 33.12 -45.11
CA VAL A 289 -16.94 34.58 -45.04
C VAL A 289 -17.16 35.13 -46.43
N PHE A 290 -18.25 35.87 -46.63
CA PHE A 290 -18.57 36.50 -47.91
C PHE A 290 -17.85 37.85 -47.99
N VAL A 291 -16.91 37.98 -48.92
CA VAL A 291 -16.17 39.23 -49.18
C VAL A 291 -16.73 39.89 -50.44
N ALA A 292 -17.89 40.53 -50.33
CA ALA A 292 -18.41 41.42 -51.37
C ALA A 292 -19.20 42.58 -50.73
N GLU A 293 -18.64 43.80 -50.80
CA GLU A 293 -19.10 45.12 -50.32
C GLU A 293 -19.61 45.25 -48.86
N ALA A 294 -20.25 44.23 -48.28
CA ALA A 294 -20.53 44.04 -46.86
C ALA A 294 -19.99 42.67 -46.41
N ARG A 295 -19.01 42.65 -45.51
CA ARG A 295 -18.41 41.41 -45.00
C ARG A 295 -19.44 40.70 -44.09
N TYR A 296 -19.96 39.56 -44.54
CA TYR A 296 -20.93 38.77 -43.78
C TYR A 296 -20.34 37.44 -43.36
N LEU A 297 -20.56 37.07 -42.09
CA LEU A 297 -20.13 35.80 -41.53
C LEU A 297 -21.34 34.89 -41.36
N GLU A 298 -21.29 33.71 -41.97
CA GLU A 298 -22.34 32.70 -41.82
C GLU A 298 -21.77 31.35 -41.40
N SER A 299 -22.25 30.87 -40.25
CA SER A 299 -22.00 29.55 -39.69
C SER A 299 -23.30 28.95 -39.15
N ASP A 300 -23.28 27.66 -38.82
CA ASP A 300 -24.38 26.98 -38.13
C ASP A 300 -24.65 27.55 -36.74
N LYS A 301 -23.64 28.18 -36.11
CA LYS A 301 -23.73 28.69 -34.73
C LYS A 301 -23.87 30.21 -34.63
N ILE A 302 -23.35 30.94 -35.60
CA ILE A 302 -23.20 32.40 -35.56
C ILE A 302 -23.46 32.96 -36.94
N ARG A 303 -24.23 34.04 -37.01
CA ARG A 303 -24.53 34.76 -38.25
C ARG A 303 -24.56 36.25 -37.97
N GLY A 304 -23.96 37.05 -38.84
CA GLY A 304 -24.03 38.49 -38.72
C GLY A 304 -23.11 39.23 -39.68
N GLN A 305 -23.40 40.52 -39.83
CA GLN A 305 -22.52 41.43 -40.54
C GLN A 305 -21.32 41.76 -39.67
N ILE A 306 -20.13 41.75 -40.27
CA ILE A 306 -18.87 42.11 -39.63
C ILE A 306 -18.79 43.63 -39.56
N VAL A 307 -18.71 44.17 -38.35
CA VAL A 307 -18.59 45.61 -38.09
C VAL A 307 -17.14 46.02 -37.84
N ASP A 308 -16.36 45.17 -37.18
CA ASP A 308 -14.93 45.39 -36.98
C ASP A 308 -14.14 44.07 -37.00
N GLN A 309 -12.84 44.15 -37.29
CA GLN A 309 -11.95 42.99 -37.29
C GLN A 309 -10.51 43.36 -36.90
N SER A 310 -9.85 42.44 -36.19
CA SER A 310 -8.43 42.50 -35.85
C SER A 310 -7.71 41.25 -36.36
N GLY A 311 -6.61 41.45 -37.09
CA GLY A 311 -5.84 40.38 -37.75
C GLY A 311 -5.52 40.69 -39.21
N PRO A 312 -4.94 39.74 -39.98
CA PRO A 312 -4.65 38.37 -39.57
C PRO A 312 -3.48 38.27 -38.59
N PHE A 313 -3.69 37.53 -37.52
CA PHE A 313 -2.60 37.01 -36.69
C PHE A 313 -2.10 35.72 -37.33
N LEU A 314 -0.90 35.79 -37.92
CA LEU A 314 -0.31 34.68 -38.65
C LEU A 314 0.45 33.74 -37.71
N PHE A 315 0.13 32.46 -37.79
CA PHE A 315 0.79 31.38 -37.07
C PHE A 315 1.28 30.33 -38.06
N SER A 316 2.47 29.80 -37.79
CA SER A 316 3.03 28.69 -38.55
C SER A 316 3.95 27.87 -37.68
N GLY A 317 4.10 26.59 -38.00
CA GLY A 317 5.04 25.71 -37.31
C GLY A 317 5.39 24.50 -38.16
N ASN A 318 6.41 23.75 -37.70
CA ASN A 318 6.93 22.57 -38.38
C ASN A 318 7.28 22.81 -39.86
N TRP A 319 7.73 24.01 -40.23
CA TRP A 319 8.03 24.40 -41.62
C TRP A 319 9.17 23.60 -42.27
N TRP A 320 9.92 22.84 -41.48
CA TRP A 320 11.05 22.01 -41.89
C TRP A 320 10.70 20.55 -42.17
N ASP A 321 9.44 20.12 -41.99
CA ASP A 321 9.00 18.74 -42.19
C ASP A 321 7.62 18.69 -42.88
N GLU A 322 7.19 17.50 -43.32
CA GLU A 322 5.92 17.25 -44.01
C GLU A 322 4.69 17.63 -43.16
N LYS A 323 4.88 17.82 -41.84
CA LYS A 323 3.84 18.26 -40.89
C LYS A 323 3.74 19.78 -40.75
N SER A 324 4.25 20.53 -41.73
CA SER A 324 4.14 21.99 -41.75
C SER A 324 2.69 22.44 -41.67
N TRP A 325 2.44 23.53 -40.95
CA TRP A 325 1.11 24.11 -40.84
C TRP A 325 1.18 25.63 -40.84
N VAL A 326 0.15 26.25 -41.41
CA VAL A 326 -0.05 27.70 -41.45
C VAL A 326 -1.50 27.99 -41.06
N ARG A 327 -1.72 29.04 -40.29
CA ARG A 327 -3.05 29.44 -39.83
C ARG A 327 -3.08 30.94 -39.66
N ALA A 328 -4.10 31.58 -40.21
CA ALA A 328 -4.38 32.98 -39.97
C ALA A 328 -5.59 33.08 -39.03
N GLU A 329 -5.50 33.84 -37.95
CA GLU A 329 -6.62 34.08 -37.01
C GLU A 329 -7.09 35.53 -37.09
N TRP A 330 -8.39 35.73 -36.91
CA TRP A 330 -9.02 37.03 -36.77
C TRP A 330 -9.93 37.04 -35.54
N ASP A 331 -9.88 38.15 -34.82
CA ASP A 331 -10.91 38.50 -33.85
C ASP A 331 -11.91 39.42 -34.56
N ILE A 332 -13.18 39.01 -34.61
CA ILE A 332 -14.22 39.62 -35.44
C ILE A 332 -15.34 40.12 -34.52
N GLN A 333 -15.74 41.37 -34.66
CA GLN A 333 -16.91 41.93 -34.02
C GLN A 333 -18.09 41.94 -35.00
N LEU A 334 -19.19 41.33 -34.58
CA LEU A 334 -20.44 41.32 -35.33
C LEU A 334 -21.36 42.48 -34.91
N GLU A 335 -22.30 42.84 -35.77
CA GLU A 335 -23.26 43.93 -35.52
C GLU A 335 -24.12 43.70 -34.27
N ASN A 336 -24.40 42.44 -33.93
CA ASN A 336 -25.14 42.08 -32.72
C ASN A 336 -24.33 42.28 -31.42
N GLY A 337 -23.06 42.70 -31.51
CA GLY A 337 -22.17 42.91 -30.38
C GLY A 337 -21.30 41.70 -30.02
N ASP A 338 -21.50 40.54 -30.65
CA ASP A 338 -20.70 39.35 -30.40
C ASP A 338 -19.27 39.55 -30.89
N LEU A 339 -18.29 39.26 -30.02
CA LEU A 339 -16.89 39.17 -30.39
C LEU A 339 -16.53 37.69 -30.57
N ILE A 340 -16.01 37.32 -31.73
CA ILE A 340 -15.75 35.93 -32.08
C ILE A 340 -14.31 35.76 -32.56
N ARG A 341 -13.78 34.54 -32.43
CA ARG A 341 -12.50 34.17 -33.04
C ARG A 341 -12.74 33.24 -34.22
N ALA A 342 -12.25 33.64 -35.40
CA ALA A 342 -12.26 32.83 -36.60
C ALA A 342 -10.83 32.58 -37.09
N HIS A 343 -10.63 31.48 -37.81
CA HIS A 343 -9.37 31.18 -38.47
C HIS A 343 -9.59 30.67 -39.89
N GLU A 344 -8.55 30.86 -40.69
CA GLU A 344 -8.41 30.33 -42.04
C GLU A 344 -7.19 29.41 -42.09
N THR A 345 -7.35 28.29 -42.77
CA THR A 345 -6.29 27.31 -43.02
C THR A 345 -6.57 26.68 -44.37
N GLU A 346 -5.64 26.83 -45.32
CA GLU A 346 -5.72 26.27 -46.68
C GLU A 346 -7.01 26.64 -47.43
N GLY A 347 -7.49 27.87 -47.27
CA GLY A 347 -8.70 28.41 -47.89
C GLY A 347 -9.99 28.10 -47.12
N ILE A 348 -9.93 27.33 -46.03
CA ILE A 348 -11.10 26.91 -45.26
C ILE A 348 -11.26 27.79 -44.02
N TRP A 349 -12.41 28.45 -43.91
CA TRP A 349 -12.77 29.29 -42.77
C TRP A 349 -13.55 28.52 -41.71
N LYS A 350 -13.17 28.74 -40.45
CA LYS A 350 -13.83 28.15 -39.28
C LYS A 350 -13.91 29.15 -38.13
N VAL A 351 -14.95 29.05 -37.32
CA VAL A 351 -15.08 29.80 -36.06
C VAL A 351 -14.68 28.91 -34.89
N ASP A 352 -13.69 29.38 -34.13
CA ASP A 352 -13.16 28.69 -32.95
C ASP A 352 -14.03 28.89 -31.71
N GLY A 353 -14.73 30.02 -31.60
CA GLY A 353 -15.53 30.34 -30.43
C GLY A 353 -15.98 31.80 -30.37
N ILE A 354 -16.67 32.11 -29.27
CA ILE A 354 -17.18 33.45 -28.93
C ILE A 354 -16.50 33.89 -27.63
N TYR A 355 -16.13 35.16 -27.53
CA TYR A 355 -15.64 35.75 -26.30
C TYR A 355 -16.80 36.10 -25.36
N ASP A 356 -16.68 35.70 -24.10
CA ASP A 356 -17.56 36.05 -23.00
C ASP A 356 -17.04 37.28 -22.22
#